data_AF-A0A8X7SRT7-F1
#
_entry.id   AF-A0A8X7SRT7-F1
#
_cell.length_a   1.000
_cell.length_b   1.000
_cell.length_c   1.000
_cell.angle_alpha   90.00
_cell.angle_beta   90.00
_cell.angle_gamma   90.00
#
_symmetry.space_group_name_H-M   'P 1'
#
loop_
_entity.id
_entity.type
_entity.pdbx_description
1 polymer ?
#
loop_
_entity_poly.entity_id
_entity_poly.type
_entity_poly.pdbx_seq_one_letter_code
_entity_poly.pdbx_strand_id
1 'polypeptide(L)'
;MEDHLASLEKLLSRASDIGLKFSPAKCTFAVPSLVLLGRKVSGAGLAVWKDRASAVTELRRPTTLRELYHVLGLFGYYRPFIPNFAAIAEPLTSLTKGWRYEHADGRYRLVNAEGKPTSPDRVVFPWSLAAQRSFEALKAAIAEPPS
;
A
#
# COMPACT_ATOMS: atom_id res chain seq x y z
N MET A 1 26.77 -9.40 15.15
CA MET A 1 26.36 -8.46 16.22
C MET A 1 27.17 -7.18 16.12
N GLU A 2 28.49 -7.28 16.04
CA GLU A 2 29.43 -6.15 15.90
C GLU A 2 29.11 -5.26 14.69
N ASP A 3 28.85 -5.82 13.50
CA ASP A 3 28.45 -5.04 12.31
C ASP A 3 27.16 -4.22 12.50
N HIS A 4 26.23 -4.72 13.31
CA HIS A 4 24.98 -4.02 13.62
C HIS A 4 25.25 -2.81 14.52
N LEU A 5 26.14 -2.96 15.51
CA LEU A 5 26.57 -1.87 16.40
C LEU A 5 27.32 -0.80 15.61
N ALA A 6 28.30 -1.18 14.79
CA ALA A 6 29.05 -0.24 13.93
C ALA A 6 28.13 0.49 12.92
N SER A 7 27.13 -0.19 12.37
CA SER A 7 26.13 0.42 11.49
C SER A 7 25.21 1.40 12.23
N LEU A 8 24.80 1.06 13.45
CA LEU A 8 23.94 1.90 14.28
C LEU A 8 24.69 3.14 14.77
N GLU A 9 25.92 3.00 15.22
CA GLU A 9 26.81 4.10 15.60
C GLU A 9 26.98 5.09 14.44
N LYS A 10 27.35 4.59 13.25
CA LYS A 10 27.49 5.42 12.04
C LYS A 10 26.20 6.15 11.64
N LEU A 11 25.04 5.54 11.86
CA LEU A 11 23.73 6.15 11.61
C LEU A 11 23.41 7.25 12.63
N LEU A 12 23.59 6.96 13.92
CA LEU A 12 23.27 7.89 15.01
C LEU A 12 24.22 9.10 15.02
N SER A 13 25.51 8.92 14.74
CA SER A 13 26.46 10.04 14.58
C SER A 13 26.03 10.96 13.44
N ARG A 14 25.78 10.41 12.23
CA ARG A 14 25.32 11.20 11.08
C ARG A 14 23.99 11.93 11.32
N ALA A 15 23.07 11.32 12.07
CA ALA A 15 21.82 11.96 12.45
C ALA A 15 22.08 13.12 13.43
N SER A 16 22.98 12.94 14.40
CA SER A 16 23.41 13.99 15.33
C SER A 16 24.06 15.17 14.60
N ASP A 17 24.93 14.90 13.62
CA ASP A 17 25.64 15.91 12.83
C ASP A 17 24.68 16.86 12.08
N ILE A 18 23.51 16.34 11.64
CA ILE A 18 22.46 17.13 10.98
C ILE A 18 21.34 17.62 11.94
N GLY A 19 21.51 17.43 13.25
CA GLY A 19 20.54 17.84 14.27
C GLY A 19 19.26 16.98 14.34
N LEU A 20 19.22 15.82 13.69
CA LEU A 20 18.08 14.89 13.72
C LEU A 20 18.04 14.14 15.06
N LYS A 21 16.97 14.37 15.83
CA LYS A 21 16.78 13.76 17.15
C LYS A 21 15.81 12.59 17.10
N PHE A 22 16.21 11.46 17.67
CA PHE A 22 15.33 10.30 17.88
C PHE A 22 14.73 10.31 19.29
N SER A 23 13.49 9.83 19.42
CA SER A 23 12.87 9.59 20.73
C SER A 23 13.14 8.14 21.13
N PRO A 24 13.86 7.87 22.25
CA PRO A 24 14.21 6.49 22.64
C PRO A 24 12.98 5.57 22.77
N ALA A 25 11.87 6.10 23.29
CA ALA A 25 10.59 5.38 23.42
C ALA A 25 9.92 5.01 22.08
N LYS A 26 10.42 5.51 20.95
CA LYS A 26 9.95 5.20 19.59
C LYS A 26 10.98 4.41 18.77
N CYS A 27 12.13 4.06 19.37
CA CYS A 27 13.17 3.29 18.72
C CYS A 27 13.14 1.83 19.19
N THR A 28 13.45 0.91 18.29
CA THR A 28 13.57 -0.52 18.60
C THR A 28 14.75 -1.08 17.80
N PHE A 29 15.72 -1.66 18.51
CA PHE A 29 16.98 -2.14 17.94
C PHE A 29 17.16 -3.64 18.22
N ALA A 30 17.98 -4.31 17.41
CA ALA A 30 18.35 -5.72 17.60
C ALA A 30 17.21 -6.75 17.83
N VAL A 31 15.99 -6.48 17.33
CA VAL A 31 14.85 -7.41 17.44
C VAL A 31 14.73 -8.35 16.24
N PRO A 32 14.30 -9.62 16.43
CA PRO A 32 14.08 -10.57 15.33
C PRO A 32 12.87 -10.22 14.45
N SER A 33 11.96 -9.37 14.94
CA SER A 33 10.89 -8.76 14.15
C SER A 33 10.41 -7.43 14.72
N LEU A 34 10.00 -6.50 13.85
CA LEU A 34 9.48 -5.17 14.19
C LEU A 34 8.17 -4.91 13.42
N VAL A 35 7.22 -4.17 14.01
CA VAL A 35 6.06 -3.65 13.26
C VAL A 35 6.40 -2.28 12.69
N LEU A 36 6.56 -2.20 11.38
CA LEU A 36 6.84 -0.97 10.64
C LEU A 36 5.66 -0.67 9.71
N LEU A 37 5.04 0.50 9.84
CA LEU A 37 3.90 0.95 9.03
C LEU A 37 2.74 -0.09 8.97
N GLY A 38 2.41 -0.70 10.11
CA GLY A 38 1.35 -1.71 10.23
C GLY A 38 1.72 -3.11 9.72
N ARG A 39 2.97 -3.36 9.33
CA ARG A 39 3.43 -4.64 8.80
C ARG A 39 4.51 -5.25 9.70
N LYS A 40 4.35 -6.52 10.09
CA LYS A 40 5.39 -7.28 10.81
C LYS A 40 6.54 -7.59 9.84
N VAL A 41 7.67 -6.92 10.04
CA VAL A 41 8.93 -7.13 9.34
C VAL A 41 9.77 -8.10 10.17
N SER A 42 10.17 -9.23 9.61
CA SER A 42 11.09 -10.18 10.22
C SER A 42 12.04 -10.75 9.16
N GLY A 43 13.16 -11.31 9.59
CA GLY A 43 14.08 -12.02 8.68
C GLY A 43 13.51 -13.31 8.07
N ALA A 44 12.28 -13.71 8.44
CA ALA A 44 11.72 -15.02 8.12
C ALA A 44 11.05 -15.13 6.74
N GLY A 45 10.87 -14.01 6.01
CA GLY A 45 10.38 -13.97 4.62
C GLY A 45 9.03 -14.66 4.37
N LEU A 46 9.07 -15.97 4.18
CA LEU A 46 7.99 -16.88 3.79
C LEU A 46 6.75 -16.84 4.69
N ALA A 47 6.92 -16.78 6.02
CA ALA A 47 5.78 -16.79 6.95
C ALA A 47 4.91 -15.53 6.78
N VAL A 48 5.54 -14.37 6.59
CA VAL A 48 4.84 -13.10 6.38
C VAL A 48 4.14 -13.08 5.02
N TRP A 49 4.61 -13.84 4.02
CA TRP A 49 3.90 -14.01 2.75
C TRP A 49 2.59 -14.80 2.89
N LYS A 50 2.53 -15.83 3.74
CA LYS A 50 1.29 -16.62 3.94
C LYS A 50 0.16 -15.78 4.55
N ASP A 51 0.45 -15.01 5.60
CA ASP A 51 -0.55 -14.12 6.23
C ASP A 51 -1.05 -13.03 5.25
N ARG A 52 -0.16 -12.56 4.36
CA ARG A 52 -0.51 -11.59 3.30
C ARG A 52 -1.39 -12.20 2.21
N ALA A 53 -1.13 -13.46 1.84
CA ALA A 53 -1.93 -14.18 0.85
C ALA A 53 -3.38 -14.34 1.33
N SER A 54 -3.59 -14.83 2.56
CA SER A 54 -4.95 -15.02 3.14
C SER A 54 -5.80 -13.75 3.10
N ALA A 55 -5.24 -12.61 3.52
CA ALA A 55 -5.95 -11.33 3.51
C ALA A 55 -6.32 -10.83 2.10
N VAL A 56 -5.59 -11.25 1.07
CA VAL A 56 -5.90 -10.91 -0.34
C VAL A 56 -6.88 -11.91 -0.95
N THR A 57 -6.81 -13.19 -0.60
CA THR A 57 -7.78 -14.22 -1.05
C THR A 57 -9.21 -13.85 -0.63
N GLU A 58 -9.40 -13.42 0.61
CA GLU A 58 -10.69 -12.98 1.17
C GLU A 58 -11.14 -11.59 0.69
N LEU A 59 -10.30 -10.86 -0.06
CA LEU A 59 -10.60 -9.50 -0.51
C LEU A 59 -11.84 -9.51 -1.41
N ARG A 60 -12.86 -8.76 -0.98
CA ARG A 60 -14.12 -8.57 -1.68
C ARG A 60 -13.97 -7.51 -2.77
N ARG A 61 -14.77 -7.64 -3.84
CA ARG A 61 -14.87 -6.62 -4.89
C ARG A 61 -15.27 -5.26 -4.28
N PRO A 62 -14.60 -4.15 -4.64
CA PRO A 62 -15.01 -2.82 -4.21
C PRO A 62 -16.33 -2.40 -4.87
N THR A 63 -17.16 -1.73 -4.10
CA THR A 63 -18.48 -1.18 -4.48
C THR A 63 -18.51 0.34 -4.50
N THR A 64 -17.64 0.98 -3.71
CA THR A 64 -17.47 2.45 -3.64
C THR A 64 -16.09 2.89 -4.13
N LEU A 65 -15.96 4.16 -4.54
CA LEU A 65 -14.66 4.73 -4.95
C LEU A 65 -13.64 4.73 -3.80
N ARG A 66 -14.08 4.87 -2.53
CA ARG A 66 -13.18 4.73 -1.37
C ARG A 66 -12.60 3.32 -1.29
N GLU A 67 -13.43 2.30 -1.42
CA GLU A 67 -12.99 0.89 -1.42
C GLU A 67 -12.05 0.61 -2.60
N LEU A 68 -12.36 1.13 -3.79
CA LEU A 68 -11.51 0.97 -4.97
C LEU A 68 -10.11 1.59 -4.77
N TYR A 69 -10.02 2.80 -4.20
CA TYR A 69 -8.72 3.39 -3.86
C TYR A 69 -7.96 2.54 -2.82
N HIS A 70 -8.64 1.97 -1.83
CA HIS A 70 -8.02 1.10 -0.83
C HIS A 70 -7.47 -0.20 -1.47
N VAL A 71 -8.28 -0.85 -2.31
CA VAL A 71 -7.91 -2.05 -3.08
C VAL A 71 -6.72 -1.77 -4.02
N LEU A 72 -6.76 -0.67 -4.77
CA LEU A 72 -5.65 -0.27 -5.65
C LEU A 72 -4.38 0.08 -4.87
N GLY A 73 -4.49 0.68 -3.68
CA GLY A 73 -3.36 0.92 -2.79
C GLY A 73 -2.75 -0.39 -2.25
N LEU A 74 -3.59 -1.35 -1.89
CA LEU A 74 -3.17 -2.69 -1.45
C LEU A 74 -2.43 -3.44 -2.58
N PHE A 75 -3.02 -3.49 -3.78
CA PHE A 75 -2.36 -4.09 -4.95
C PHE A 75 -1.08 -3.35 -5.34
N GLY A 76 -1.11 -2.01 -5.32
CA GLY A 76 0.04 -1.15 -5.60
C GLY A 76 1.22 -1.37 -4.64
N TYR A 77 0.95 -1.74 -3.38
CA TYR A 77 2.01 -2.14 -2.44
C TYR A 77 2.77 -3.40 -2.92
N TYR A 78 2.08 -4.35 -3.56
CA TYR A 78 2.68 -5.59 -4.09
C TYR A 78 3.24 -5.47 -5.50
N ARG A 79 3.09 -4.31 -6.16
CA ARG A 79 3.59 -4.04 -7.51
C ARG A 79 5.02 -4.54 -7.81
N PRO A 80 6.02 -4.44 -6.91
CA PRO A 80 7.37 -4.95 -7.18
C PRO A 80 7.46 -6.46 -7.41
N PHE A 81 6.46 -7.23 -6.96
CA PHE A 81 6.42 -8.69 -7.00
C PHE A 81 5.46 -9.24 -8.06
N ILE A 82 4.73 -8.38 -8.77
CA ILE A 82 3.71 -8.75 -9.76
C ILE A 82 4.23 -8.39 -11.16
N PRO A 83 4.66 -9.38 -11.98
CA PRO A 83 5.03 -9.13 -13.37
C PRO A 83 3.90 -8.44 -14.14
N ASN A 84 4.24 -7.47 -14.98
CA ASN A 84 3.29 -6.70 -15.79
C ASN A 84 2.16 -5.98 -15.01
N PHE A 85 2.34 -5.72 -13.70
CA PHE A 85 1.35 -5.10 -12.81
C PHE A 85 0.53 -3.96 -13.44
N ALA A 86 1.18 -3.04 -14.14
CA ALA A 86 0.52 -1.85 -14.70
C ALA A 86 -0.53 -2.22 -15.76
N ALA A 87 -0.27 -3.23 -16.59
CA ALA A 87 -1.22 -3.72 -17.58
C ALA A 87 -2.37 -4.50 -16.91
N ILE A 88 -2.07 -5.30 -15.90
CA ILE A 88 -3.09 -6.07 -15.16
C ILE A 88 -4.02 -5.11 -14.39
N ALA A 89 -3.48 -4.06 -13.77
CA ALA A 89 -4.23 -3.09 -12.97
C ALA A 89 -4.96 -2.01 -13.79
N GLU A 90 -4.67 -1.87 -15.09
CA GLU A 90 -5.25 -0.83 -15.95
C GLU A 90 -6.78 -0.75 -15.83
N PRO A 91 -7.55 -1.87 -15.96
CA PRO A 91 -9.01 -1.80 -15.94
C PRO A 91 -9.59 -1.27 -14.62
N LEU A 92 -8.91 -1.53 -13.50
CA LEU A 92 -9.31 -0.99 -12.18
C LEU A 92 -8.89 0.47 -12.00
N THR A 93 -7.68 0.84 -12.43
CA THR A 93 -7.24 2.24 -12.37
C THR A 93 -8.10 3.15 -13.26
N SER A 94 -8.57 2.64 -14.40
CA SER A 94 -9.49 3.35 -15.29
C SER A 94 -10.83 3.69 -14.64
N LEU A 95 -11.32 2.89 -13.68
CA LEU A 95 -12.52 3.21 -12.89
C LEU A 95 -12.34 4.37 -11.90
N THR A 96 -11.11 4.85 -11.68
CA THR A 96 -10.83 6.04 -10.84
C THR A 96 -10.72 7.34 -11.62
N LYS A 97 -10.78 7.29 -12.97
CA LYS A 97 -10.73 8.46 -13.85
C LYS A 97 -12.00 9.30 -13.69
N GLY A 98 -11.86 10.62 -13.71
CA GLY A 98 -12.98 11.56 -13.52
C GLY A 98 -13.15 12.09 -12.10
N TRP A 99 -12.29 11.68 -11.16
CA TRP A 99 -12.17 12.31 -9.84
C TRP A 99 -10.73 12.70 -9.51
N ARG A 100 -10.58 13.79 -8.76
CA ARG A 100 -9.28 14.25 -8.23
C ARG A 100 -9.42 14.82 -6.83
N TYR A 101 -8.35 14.78 -6.05
CA TYR A 101 -8.29 15.49 -4.78
C TYR A 101 -7.74 16.90 -5.02
N GLU A 102 -8.47 17.91 -4.56
CA GLU A 102 -8.05 19.31 -4.58
C GLU A 102 -7.83 19.80 -3.16
N HIS A 103 -6.78 20.61 -2.98
CA HIS A 103 -6.53 21.30 -1.71
C HIS A 103 -7.13 22.70 -1.77
N ALA A 104 -8.18 22.94 -0.98
CA ALA A 104 -8.83 24.24 -0.87
C ALA A 104 -9.38 24.43 0.55
N ASP A 105 -9.21 25.63 1.10
CA ASP A 105 -9.57 25.99 2.48
C ASP A 105 -8.83 25.15 3.55
N GLY A 106 -7.55 24.85 3.31
CA GLY A 106 -6.71 24.07 4.22
C GLY A 106 -7.10 22.58 4.34
N ARG A 107 -7.94 22.09 3.43
CA ARG A 107 -8.46 20.72 3.44
C ARG A 107 -8.39 20.10 2.04
N TYR A 108 -8.11 18.80 1.99
CA TYR A 108 -8.28 18.02 0.77
C TYR A 108 -9.75 17.62 0.62
N ARG A 109 -10.33 17.89 -0.55
CA ARG A 109 -11.68 17.45 -0.94
C ARG A 109 -11.59 16.66 -2.24
N LEU A 110 -12.40 15.62 -2.38
CA LEU A 110 -12.58 14.95 -3.67
C LEU A 110 -13.55 15.77 -4.52
N VAL A 111 -13.19 16.04 -5.77
CA VAL A 111 -14.06 16.64 -6.78
C VAL A 111 -14.26 15.70 -7.97
N ASN A 112 -15.39 15.83 -8.66
CA ASN A 112 -15.61 15.19 -9.96
C ASN A 112 -14.92 15.99 -11.09
N ALA A 113 -15.10 15.55 -12.34
CA ALA A 113 -14.55 16.20 -13.54
C ALA A 113 -15.02 17.66 -13.74
N GLU A 114 -16.15 18.05 -13.13
CA GLU A 114 -16.73 19.41 -13.18
C GLU A 114 -16.22 20.30 -12.03
N GLY A 115 -15.35 19.79 -11.15
CA GLY A 115 -14.89 20.50 -9.94
C GLY A 115 -15.88 20.46 -8.76
N LYS A 116 -16.98 19.70 -8.87
CA LYS A 116 -18.01 19.61 -7.82
C LYS A 116 -17.56 18.68 -6.67
N PRO A 117 -17.58 19.15 -5.41
CA PRO A 117 -17.27 18.32 -4.24
C PRO A 117 -18.15 17.06 -4.17
N THR A 118 -17.52 15.91 -3.99
CA THR A 118 -18.17 14.59 -4.03
C THR A 118 -17.66 13.72 -2.89
N SER A 119 -18.53 12.90 -2.28
CA SER A 119 -18.09 11.91 -1.27
C SER A 119 -17.68 10.60 -1.94
N PRO A 120 -16.45 10.08 -1.73
CA PRO A 120 -15.99 8.82 -2.33
C PRO A 120 -16.82 7.60 -1.88
N ASP A 121 -17.48 7.69 -0.73
CA ASP A 121 -18.37 6.64 -0.19
C ASP A 121 -19.70 6.52 -0.95
N ARG A 122 -20.08 7.56 -1.71
CA ARG A 122 -21.32 7.61 -2.49
C ARG A 122 -21.10 7.42 -3.99
N VAL A 123 -19.85 7.36 -4.44
CA VAL A 123 -19.52 7.13 -5.85
C VAL A 123 -19.54 5.62 -6.12
N VAL A 124 -20.49 5.20 -6.94
CA VAL A 124 -20.59 3.86 -7.51
C VAL A 124 -20.19 3.92 -8.98
N PHE A 125 -19.46 2.92 -9.47
CA PHE A 125 -18.97 2.82 -10.84
C PHE A 125 -19.46 1.52 -11.52
N PRO A 126 -19.60 1.50 -12.86
CA PRO A 126 -19.92 0.28 -13.58
C PRO A 126 -18.77 -0.71 -13.49
N TRP A 127 -19.06 -1.98 -13.18
CA TRP A 127 -18.05 -3.02 -13.06
C TRP A 127 -18.11 -3.97 -14.25
N SER A 128 -17.10 -3.87 -15.12
CA SER A 128 -17.00 -4.68 -16.33
C SER A 128 -16.35 -6.04 -16.07
N LEU A 129 -16.50 -6.96 -17.03
CA LEU A 129 -15.75 -8.22 -17.03
C LEU A 129 -14.22 -8.01 -17.02
N ALA A 130 -13.73 -6.92 -17.63
CA ALA A 130 -12.32 -6.55 -17.60
C ALA A 130 -11.87 -6.13 -16.19
N ALA A 131 -12.68 -5.35 -15.47
CA ALA A 131 -12.43 -5.00 -14.07
C ALA A 131 -12.45 -6.25 -13.16
N GLN A 132 -13.40 -7.17 -13.36
CA GLN A 132 -13.44 -8.44 -12.61
C GLN A 132 -12.18 -9.29 -12.87
N ARG A 133 -11.77 -9.45 -14.13
CA ARG A 133 -10.55 -10.20 -14.49
C ARG A 133 -9.28 -9.57 -13.93
N SER A 134 -9.18 -8.24 -13.98
CA SER A 134 -8.09 -7.47 -13.37
C SER A 134 -8.00 -7.70 -11.86
N PHE A 135 -9.14 -7.65 -11.16
CA PHE A 135 -9.23 -7.87 -9.72
C PHE A 135 -8.80 -9.28 -9.30
N GLU A 136 -9.33 -10.33 -9.94
CA GLU A 136 -8.93 -11.71 -9.60
C GLU A 136 -7.50 -12.03 -10.01
N ALA A 137 -6.99 -11.49 -11.13
CA ALA A 137 -5.59 -11.69 -11.54
C ALA A 137 -4.60 -11.06 -10.54
N LEU A 138 -4.90 -9.87 -10.02
CA LEU A 138 -4.09 -9.25 -8.97
C LEU A 138 -4.18 -10.00 -7.63
N LYS A 139 -5.36 -10.58 -7.30
CA LYS A 139 -5.49 -11.44 -6.12
C LYS A 139 -4.63 -12.69 -6.24
N ALA A 140 -4.72 -13.42 -7.36
CA ALA A 140 -3.95 -14.62 -7.62
C ALA A 140 -2.44 -14.34 -7.56
N ALA A 141 -1.97 -13.29 -8.23
CA ALA A 141 -0.55 -12.90 -8.26
C ALA A 141 0.05 -12.45 -6.91
N ILE A 142 -0.77 -12.27 -5.87
CA ILE A 142 -0.30 -12.01 -4.49
C ILE A 142 -0.44 -13.25 -3.61
N ALA A 143 -1.42 -14.11 -3.90
CA ALA A 143 -1.61 -15.38 -3.22
C ALA A 143 -0.53 -16.41 -3.59
N GLU A 144 -0.06 -16.38 -4.84
CA GLU A 144 1.03 -17.22 -5.35
C GLU A 144 2.36 -16.45 -5.27
N PRO A 145 3.31 -16.83 -4.38
CA PRO A 145 4.61 -16.17 -4.31
C PRO A 145 5.43 -16.49 -5.56
N PRO A 146 6.24 -15.54 -6.08
CA PRO A 146 7.15 -15.82 -7.18
C PRO A 146 8.16 -16.91 -6.80
N SER A 147 8.33 -17.88 -7.71
CA SER A 147 9.29 -19.00 -7.65
C SER A 147 10.73 -18.55 -7.87
#